data_AF-A0A482R6S6-F1
#
_entry.id   AF-A0A482R6S6-F1
#
_cell.length_a   1.000
_cell.length_b   1.000
_cell.length_c   1.000
_cell.angle_alpha   90.00
_cell.angle_beta   90.00
_cell.angle_gamma   90.00
#
_symmetry.space_group_name_H-M   'P 1'
#
loop_
_entity.id
_entity.type
_entity.pdbx_description
1 polymer ?
#
loop_
_entity_poly.entity_id
_entity_poly.type
_entity_poly.pdbx_seq_one_letter_code
_entity_poly.pdbx_strand_id
1 'polypeptide(L)'
;MRAHAAEEVPTVLNDDTRERSCEMLEQIVPADPNVPYDMKLVMREVLDKGDMFEIMADYAKNIVIGFGRMEGRTVGVVGNQPM
;
A
#
# COMPACT_ATOMS: atom_id res chain seq x y z
N MET A 1 15.26 -0.50 -2.75
CA MET A 1 15.84 0.37 -1.70
C MET A 1 16.98 1.16 -2.32
N ARG A 2 17.18 2.43 -1.93
CA ARG A 2 18.33 3.24 -2.36
C ARG A 2 19.63 2.74 -1.71
N ALA A 3 20.78 2.97 -2.33
CA ALA A 3 22.06 2.52 -1.78
C ALA A 3 22.53 3.43 -0.63
N HIS A 4 22.34 4.75 -0.75
CA HIS A 4 22.73 5.72 0.27
C HIS A 4 21.69 6.83 0.51
N ALA A 5 21.80 7.54 1.63
CA ALA A 5 20.77 8.47 2.11
C ALA A 5 20.57 9.74 1.26
N ALA A 6 21.59 10.16 0.51
CA ALA A 6 21.50 11.31 -0.40
C ALA A 6 21.01 10.93 -1.82
N GLU A 7 20.79 9.65 -2.08
CA GLU A 7 20.41 9.14 -3.39
C GLU A 7 18.88 9.03 -3.52
N GLU A 8 18.39 9.17 -4.74
CA GLU A 8 17.00 8.87 -5.07
C GLU A 8 16.70 7.37 -4.98
N VAL A 9 15.42 7.02 -4.87
CA VAL A 9 14.99 5.63 -4.90
C VAL A 9 15.15 5.08 -6.33
N PRO A 10 15.56 3.81 -6.48
CA PRO A 10 15.66 3.20 -7.80
C PRO A 10 14.27 3.07 -8.44
N THR A 11 14.14 3.58 -9.65
CA THR A 11 12.96 3.43 -10.50
C THR A 11 13.07 2.12 -11.29
N VAL A 12 11.98 1.36 -11.33
CA VAL A 12 11.87 0.12 -12.09
C VAL A 12 10.87 0.32 -13.23
N LEU A 13 11.01 -0.42 -14.33
CA LEU A 13 10.01 -0.44 -15.39
C LEU A 13 8.64 -0.80 -14.80
N ASN A 14 7.65 0.04 -15.07
CA ASN A 14 6.28 -0.14 -14.61
C ASN A 14 5.34 -0.10 -15.81
N ASP A 15 4.55 -1.15 -15.97
CA ASP A 15 3.45 -1.26 -16.94
C ASP A 15 2.07 -1.10 -16.26
N ASP A 16 2.04 -0.89 -14.93
CA ASP A 16 0.83 -0.45 -14.23
C ASP A 16 0.66 1.06 -14.41
N THR A 17 -0.45 1.46 -15.02
CA THR A 17 -0.67 2.86 -15.38
C THR A 17 -1.19 3.64 -14.19
N ARG A 18 -0.78 4.90 -14.07
CA ARG A 18 -1.30 5.79 -13.03
C ARG A 18 -2.81 6.04 -13.15
N GLU A 19 -3.37 5.83 -14.35
CA GLU A 19 -4.80 5.94 -14.63
C GLU A 19 -5.58 4.64 -14.33
N ARG A 20 -4.96 3.60 -13.78
CA ARG A 20 -5.64 2.35 -13.43
C ARG A 20 -6.84 2.65 -12.52
N SER A 21 -8.01 2.12 -12.88
CA SER A 21 -9.19 2.20 -12.03
C SER A 21 -9.03 1.29 -10.81
N CYS A 22 -9.44 1.81 -9.65
CA CYS A 22 -9.37 1.12 -8.37
C CYS A 22 -10.80 0.94 -7.82
N GLU A 23 -11.69 0.34 -8.62
CA GLU A 23 -13.15 0.28 -8.34
C GLU A 23 -13.47 -0.37 -6.99
N MET A 24 -12.62 -1.28 -6.52
CA MET A 24 -12.77 -1.91 -5.20
C MET A 24 -12.74 -0.89 -4.04
N LEU A 25 -12.03 0.23 -4.19
CA LEU A 25 -11.97 1.28 -3.17
C LEU A 25 -13.32 1.97 -2.92
N GLU A 26 -14.24 1.92 -3.89
CA GLU A 26 -15.59 2.48 -3.70
C GLU A 26 -16.44 1.64 -2.74
N GLN A 27 -16.08 0.36 -2.56
CA GLN A 27 -16.90 -0.62 -1.83
C GLN A 27 -16.22 -1.14 -0.55
N ILE A 28 -14.95 -0.81 -0.33
CA ILE A 28 -14.17 -1.37 0.78
C ILE A 28 -14.59 -0.86 2.15
N VAL A 29 -15.12 0.37 2.24
CA VAL A 29 -15.58 0.94 3.52
C VAL A 29 -17.04 0.50 3.76
N PRO A 30 -17.32 -0.29 4.81
CA PRO A 30 -18.67 -0.71 5.12
C PRO A 30 -19.56 0.48 5.49
N ALA A 31 -20.86 0.37 5.21
CA ALA A 31 -21.84 1.40 5.60
C ALA A 31 -22.02 1.50 7.12
N ASP A 32 -21.85 0.40 7.85
CA ASP A 32 -21.84 0.38 9.31
C ASP A 32 -20.42 0.67 9.82
N PRO A 33 -20.20 1.76 10.58
CA PRO A 33 -18.88 2.13 11.08
C PRO A 33 -18.30 1.15 12.12
N ASN A 34 -19.11 0.22 12.65
CA ASN A 34 -18.64 -0.81 13.58
C ASN A 34 -18.11 -2.06 12.85
N VAL A 35 -18.27 -2.13 11.53
CA VAL A 35 -17.75 -3.23 10.73
C VAL A 35 -16.35 -2.83 10.23
N PRO A 36 -15.29 -3.57 10.59
CA PRO A 36 -13.94 -3.25 10.14
C PRO A 36 -13.75 -3.62 8.66
N TYR A 37 -12.75 -3.01 8.03
CA TYR A 37 -12.24 -3.41 6.72
C TYR A 37 -10.74 -3.72 6.80
N ASP A 38 -10.21 -4.40 5.80
CA ASP A 38 -8.78 -4.72 5.72
C ASP A 38 -8.01 -3.61 5.00
N MET A 39 -7.20 -2.86 5.74
CA MET A 39 -6.36 -1.78 5.21
C MET A 39 -5.32 -2.31 4.22
N LYS A 40 -4.92 -3.59 4.31
CA LYS A 40 -4.00 -4.21 3.36
C LYS A 40 -4.61 -4.33 1.97
N LEU A 41 -5.93 -4.46 1.87
CA LEU A 41 -6.62 -4.46 0.57
C LEU A 41 -6.53 -3.09 -0.09
N VAL A 42 -6.75 -1.99 0.67
CA VAL A 42 -6.57 -0.62 0.18
C VAL A 42 -5.14 -0.42 -0.33
N MET A 43 -4.14 -0.84 0.45
CA MET A 43 -2.73 -0.69 0.07
C MET A 43 -2.39 -1.47 -1.20
N ARG A 44 -2.83 -2.73 -1.33
CA ARG A 44 -2.62 -3.52 -2.55
C ARG A 44 -3.39 -2.97 -3.74
N GLU A 45 -4.54 -2.34 -3.53
CA GLU A 45 -5.28 -1.74 -4.63
C GLU A 45 -4.59 -0.48 -5.18
N VAL A 46 -3.89 0.28 -4.33
CA VAL A 46 -3.24 1.55 -4.72
C VAL A 46 -1.81 1.37 -5.23
N LEU A 47 -1.07 0.39 -4.71
CA LEU A 47 0.33 0.15 -5.10
C LEU A 47 0.42 -0.49 -6.48
N ASP A 48 1.52 -0.22 -7.19
CA ASP A 48 1.80 -0.81 -8.50
C ASP A 48 1.69 -2.35 -8.42
N LYS A 49 0.86 -2.95 -9.27
CA LYS A 49 0.60 -4.40 -9.34
C LYS A 49 0.11 -5.04 -8.04
N GLY A 50 -0.31 -4.23 -7.07
CA GLY A 50 -0.61 -4.64 -5.71
C GLY A 50 0.53 -5.32 -4.96
N ASP A 51 1.77 -5.05 -5.36
CA ASP A 51 2.94 -5.58 -4.68
C ASP A 51 3.26 -4.76 -3.43
N MET A 52 3.28 -5.44 -2.28
CA MET A 52 3.53 -4.85 -0.98
C MET A 52 4.46 -5.74 -0.16
N PHE A 53 5.51 -5.13 0.35
CA PHE A 53 6.40 -5.71 1.34
C PHE A 53 6.04 -5.18 2.73
N GLU A 54 5.25 -5.94 3.47
CA GLU A 54 4.83 -5.59 4.84
C GLU A 54 5.99 -5.73 5.83
N ILE A 55 6.10 -4.77 6.74
CA ILE A 55 7.10 -4.75 7.80
C ILE A 55 6.41 -5.04 9.13
N MET A 56 6.98 -5.94 9.93
CA MET A 56 6.46 -6.32 11.26
C MET A 56 5.02 -6.88 11.25
N ALA A 57 4.65 -7.69 10.25
CA ALA A 57 3.28 -8.19 10.06
C ALA A 57 2.64 -8.90 11.27
N ASP A 58 3.46 -9.48 12.16
CA ASP A 58 3.01 -10.20 13.35
C ASP A 58 3.02 -9.36 14.63
N TYR A 59 3.39 -8.07 14.55
CA TYR A 59 3.49 -7.16 15.69
C TYR A 59 2.60 -5.93 15.52
N ALA A 60 1.92 -5.51 16.59
CA ALA A 60 1.05 -4.32 16.61
C ALA A 60 0.04 -4.24 15.44
N LYS A 61 -0.80 -5.29 15.31
CA LYS A 61 -1.73 -5.52 14.18
C LYS A 61 -2.81 -4.45 13.96
N ASN A 62 -2.90 -3.44 14.82
CA ASN A 62 -3.77 -2.28 14.66
C ASN A 62 -3.18 -1.21 13.72
N ILE A 63 -1.92 -1.35 13.30
CA ILE A 63 -1.28 -0.51 12.28
C ILE A 63 -0.57 -1.40 11.27
N VAL A 64 -0.72 -1.09 9.99
CA VAL A 64 -0.01 -1.73 8.88
C VAL A 64 1.05 -0.76 8.38
N ILE A 65 2.29 -1.25 8.28
CA ILE A 65 3.39 -0.51 7.65
C ILE A 65 4.10 -1.39 6.62
N GLY A 66 4.67 -0.76 5.60
CA GLY A 66 5.40 -1.50 4.59
C GLY A 66 6.00 -0.63 3.51
N PHE A 67 6.53 -1.30 2.49
CA PHE A 67 6.97 -0.67 1.25
C PHE A 67 6.17 -1.20 0.07
N GLY A 68 6.03 -0.36 -0.94
CA GLY A 68 5.49 -0.72 -2.24
C GLY A 68 6.10 0.13 -3.34
N ARG A 69 5.45 0.18 -4.50
CA ARG A 69 5.84 1.08 -5.60
C ARG A 69 4.67 1.90 -6.11
N MET A 70 4.96 3.10 -6.58
CA MET A 70 4.07 3.92 -7.41
C MET A 70 4.88 4.51 -8.56
N GLU A 71 4.40 4.36 -9.79
CA GLU A 71 5.13 4.74 -11.01
C GLU A 71 6.56 4.17 -11.04
N GLY A 72 6.72 2.92 -10.55
CA GLY A 72 8.01 2.23 -10.49
C GLY A 72 8.95 2.71 -9.37
N ARG A 73 8.59 3.74 -8.61
CA ARG A 73 9.41 4.31 -7.51
C ARG A 73 9.00 3.73 -6.17
N THR A 74 9.96 3.41 -5.31
CA THR A 74 9.67 2.88 -3.97
C THR A 74 8.99 3.93 -3.09
N VAL A 75 7.87 3.56 -2.48
CA VAL A 75 7.14 4.36 -1.48
C VAL A 75 7.02 3.60 -0.16
N GLY A 76 7.01 4.33 0.96
CA GLY A 76 6.65 3.79 2.27
C GLY A 76 5.17 4.05 2.53
N VAL A 77 4.48 3.06 3.10
CA VAL A 77 3.05 3.16 3.43
C VAL A 77 2.83 2.91 4.92
N VAL A 78 1.90 3.67 5.49
CA VAL A 78 1.47 3.57 6.90
C VAL A 78 -0.04 3.75 6.91
N GLY A 79 -0.77 2.83 7.54
CA GLY A 79 -2.22 2.90 7.63
C GLY A 79 -2.74 2.23 8.89
N ASN A 80 -3.82 2.78 9.46
CA ASN A 80 -4.50 2.16 10.60
C ASN A 80 -5.29 0.94 10.12
N GLN A 81 -5.23 -0.16 10.86
CA GLN A 81 -6.06 -1.34 10.64
C GLN A 81 -7.26 -1.28 11.59
N PRO A 82 -8.48 -1.03 11.09
CA PRO A 82 -9.68 -1.20 11.89
C PRO A 82 -9.76 -2.66 12.40
N MET A 83 -10.11 -2.82 13.67
CA MET A 83 -10.25 -4.13 14.34
C MET A 83 -11.66 -4.34 14.83
#